data_AF-A0A496UNK3-F1
#
_entry.id   AF-A0A496UNK3-F1
#
_cell.length_a   1.000
_cell.length_b   1.000
_cell.length_c   1.000
_cell.angle_alpha   90.00
_cell.angle_beta   90.00
_cell.angle_gamma   90.00
#
_symmetry.space_group_name_H-M   'P 1'
#
loop_
_entity.id
_entity.type
_entity.pdbx_description
1 polymer ?
#
loop_
_entity_poly.entity_id
_entity_poly.type
_entity_poly.pdbx_seq_one_letter_code
_entity_poly.pdbx_strand_id
1 'polypeptide(L)'
;LHEEKGEYTTIAGELSPWQRLLKHIQENNLTITSLSLCTKEGRRFHLPSAGNNPRFKAFVEAEKPASYKMFRQIGVDIMNGKAGSQELYTVIEAFYNENFGLQIWVCEKTGHSWSLIL
;
A
#
# COMPACT_ATOMS: atom_id res chain seq x y z
N LEU A 1 -6.86 -2.02 9.28
CA LEU A 1 -6.69 -1.91 7.82
C LEU A 1 -7.93 -2.54 7.21
N HIS A 2 -8.70 -1.79 6.44
CA HIS A 2 -10.03 -2.23 5.98
C HIS A 2 -9.96 -2.82 4.57
N GLU A 3 -9.51 -4.06 4.47
CA GLU A 3 -10.18 -5.01 3.58
C GLU A 3 -11.40 -5.55 4.36
N GLU A 4 -12.45 -6.11 3.72
CA GLU A 4 -13.70 -6.58 4.37
C GLU A 4 -14.90 -5.61 4.46
N LYS A 5 -15.12 -4.75 3.46
CA LYS A 5 -16.40 -4.02 3.32
C LYS A 5 -16.86 -3.93 1.87
N GLY A 6 -18.18 -4.04 1.66
CA GLY A 6 -18.80 -3.93 0.33
C GLY A 6 -18.28 -4.99 -0.63
N GLU A 7 -17.96 -4.59 -1.86
CA GLU A 7 -17.42 -5.47 -2.92
C GLU A 7 -15.98 -5.98 -2.63
N TYR A 8 -15.39 -5.54 -1.53
CA TYR A 8 -14.00 -5.82 -1.16
C TYR A 8 -13.90 -6.75 0.06
N THR A 9 -14.90 -7.61 0.28
CA THR A 9 -14.87 -8.71 1.25
C THR A 9 -14.17 -9.95 0.70
N THR A 10 -13.39 -10.63 1.53
CA THR A 10 -12.82 -11.92 1.14
C THR A 10 -13.94 -12.94 1.01
N ILE A 11 -13.99 -13.61 -0.13
CA ILE A 11 -14.96 -14.69 -0.41
C ILE A 11 -14.14 -15.97 -0.60
N ALA A 12 -14.50 -17.02 0.14
CA ALA A 12 -13.76 -18.27 0.11
C ALA A 12 -13.79 -18.89 -1.30
N GLY A 13 -12.62 -19.25 -1.82
CA GLY A 13 -12.47 -19.79 -3.19
C GLY A 13 -12.38 -18.74 -4.29
N GLU A 14 -12.49 -17.45 -3.97
CA GLU A 14 -12.34 -16.36 -4.94
C GLU A 14 -10.99 -15.64 -4.85
N LEU A 15 -10.72 -14.81 -5.86
CA LEU A 15 -9.64 -13.83 -5.84
C LEU A 15 -9.74 -12.91 -4.61
N SER A 16 -8.60 -12.51 -4.07
CA SER A 16 -8.56 -11.54 -2.99
C SER A 16 -9.17 -10.21 -3.42
N PRO A 17 -9.65 -9.37 -2.48
CA PRO A 17 -10.18 -8.04 -2.81
C PRO A 17 -9.24 -7.20 -3.68
N TRP A 18 -7.94 -7.24 -3.39
CA TRP A 18 -6.90 -6.58 -4.19
C TRP A 18 -6.81 -7.17 -5.61
N GLN A 19 -6.82 -8.50 -5.75
CA GLN A 19 -6.78 -9.14 -7.06
C GLN A 19 -8.04 -8.85 -7.89
N ARG A 20 -9.22 -8.78 -7.27
CA ARG A 20 -10.46 -8.36 -7.94
C ARG A 20 -10.38 -6.91 -8.40
N LEU A 21 -9.82 -6.00 -7.58
CA LEU A 21 -9.56 -4.62 -7.97
C LEU A 21 -8.63 -4.56 -9.18
N LEU A 22 -7.50 -5.28 -9.16
CA LEU A 22 -6.56 -5.32 -10.28
C LEU A 22 -7.21 -5.85 -11.56
N LYS A 23 -8.02 -6.90 -11.46
CA LYS A 23 -8.80 -7.43 -12.58
C LYS A 23 -9.77 -6.39 -13.13
N HIS A 24 -10.54 -5.72 -12.27
CA HIS A 24 -11.47 -4.66 -12.68
C HIS A 24 -10.75 -3.51 -13.39
N ILE A 25 -9.60 -3.07 -12.86
CA ILE A 25 -8.76 -2.03 -13.46
C ILE A 25 -8.32 -2.43 -14.86
N GLN A 26 -7.84 -3.67 -15.02
CA GLN A 26 -7.42 -4.20 -16.32
C GLN A 26 -8.57 -4.29 -17.32
N GLU A 27 -9.72 -4.85 -16.91
CA GLU A 27 -10.90 -5.04 -17.77
C GLU A 27 -11.50 -3.72 -18.26
N ASN A 28 -11.37 -2.65 -17.46
CA ASN A 28 -11.96 -1.34 -17.75
C ASN A 28 -10.92 -0.29 -18.21
N ASN A 29 -9.67 -0.68 -18.46
CA ASN A 29 -8.58 0.21 -18.85
C ASN A 29 -8.43 1.43 -17.90
N LEU A 30 -8.51 1.16 -16.60
CA LEU A 30 -8.35 2.17 -15.55
C LEU A 30 -6.91 2.21 -15.05
N THR A 31 -6.56 3.26 -14.31
CA THR A 31 -5.26 3.39 -13.65
C THR A 31 -5.43 3.84 -12.20
N ILE A 32 -4.56 3.33 -11.32
CA ILE A 32 -4.49 3.80 -9.94
C ILE A 32 -3.73 5.13 -9.93
N THR A 33 -4.37 6.20 -9.47
CA THR A 33 -3.76 7.53 -9.38
C THR A 33 -3.36 7.92 -7.95
N SER A 34 -3.79 7.15 -6.94
CA SER A 34 -3.40 7.32 -5.54
C SER A 34 -3.71 6.03 -4.78
N LEU A 35 -2.91 5.73 -3.75
CA LEU A 35 -3.11 4.58 -2.88
C LEU A 35 -2.85 4.99 -1.42
N SER A 36 -3.62 4.43 -0.49
CA SER A 36 -3.53 4.80 0.93
C SER A 36 -3.93 3.65 1.84
N LEU A 37 -3.29 3.58 3.00
CA LEU A 37 -3.65 2.65 4.07
C LEU A 37 -4.42 3.39 5.17
N CYS A 38 -5.49 2.76 5.65
CA CYS A 38 -6.34 3.30 6.72
C CYS A 38 -6.39 2.32 7.90
N THR A 39 -5.97 2.74 9.09
CA THR A 39 -6.09 1.92 10.31
C THR A 39 -7.51 1.96 10.87
N LYS A 40 -7.82 1.04 11.80
CA LYS A 40 -9.14 0.99 12.44
C LYS A 40 -9.41 2.25 13.29
N GLU A 41 -8.35 2.85 13.80
CA GLU A 41 -8.36 4.09 14.59
C GLU A 41 -8.46 5.34 13.70
N GLY A 42 -8.62 5.18 12.38
CA GLY A 42 -8.80 6.28 11.44
C GLY A 42 -7.50 6.95 10.98
N ARG A 43 -6.32 6.45 11.37
CA ARG A 43 -5.04 6.95 10.84
C ARG A 43 -4.92 6.60 9.37
N ARG A 44 -4.42 7.55 8.57
CA ARG A 44 -4.25 7.38 7.12
C ARG A 44 -2.80 7.58 6.72
N PHE A 45 -2.32 6.72 5.85
CA PHE A 45 -0.99 6.78 5.28
C PHE A 45 -1.12 6.83 3.76
N HIS A 46 -0.68 7.93 3.18
CA HIS A 46 -0.89 8.23 1.77
C HIS A 46 0.42 8.10 1.00
N LEU A 47 0.39 7.39 -0.12
CA LEU A 47 1.42 7.57 -1.14
C LEU A 47 1.13 8.84 -1.93
N PRO A 48 2.17 9.49 -2.49
CA PRO A 48 2.00 10.59 -3.43
C PRO A 48 1.07 10.18 -4.58
N SER A 49 0.27 11.13 -5.06
CA SER A 49 -0.69 10.87 -6.13
C SER A 49 -0.12 11.27 -7.50
N ALA A 50 -0.44 10.47 -8.51
CA ALA A 50 -0.26 10.78 -9.93
C ALA A 50 -1.29 11.79 -10.47
N GLY A 51 -2.20 12.28 -9.63
CA GLY A 51 -3.18 13.30 -9.99
C GLY A 51 -2.54 14.67 -10.28
N ASN A 52 -3.17 15.40 -11.20
CA ASN A 52 -2.66 16.66 -11.74
C ASN A 52 -2.92 17.89 -10.84
N ASN A 53 -3.83 17.80 -9.85
CA ASN A 53 -4.27 18.95 -9.04
C ASN A 53 -4.13 18.71 -7.52
N PRO A 54 -2.90 18.52 -6.99
CA PRO A 54 -2.72 18.51 -5.55
C PRO A 54 -2.89 19.92 -4.97
N ARG A 55 -3.48 20.01 -3.77
CA ARG A 55 -3.66 21.29 -3.05
C ARG A 55 -2.33 21.93 -2.60
N PHE A 56 -1.26 21.14 -2.55
CA PHE A 56 0.06 21.59 -2.09
C PHE A 56 0.99 21.77 -3.27
N LYS A 57 1.60 22.95 -3.37
CA LYS A 57 2.53 23.30 -4.46
C LYS A 57 3.70 22.31 -4.59
N ALA A 58 4.23 21.83 -3.47
CA ALA A 58 5.32 20.84 -3.46
C ALA A 58 4.97 19.55 -4.24
N PHE A 59 3.69 19.16 -4.27
CA PHE A 59 3.25 17.99 -5.04
C PHE A 59 2.93 18.29 -6.49
N VAL A 60 2.80 19.56 -6.89
CA VAL A 60 2.66 19.95 -8.29
C VAL A 60 4.00 19.77 -9.00
N GLU A 61 5.09 20.15 -8.32
CA GLU A 61 6.46 20.14 -8.86
C GLU A 61 7.19 18.81 -8.68
N ALA A 62 6.75 17.98 -7.72
CA ALA A 62 7.34 16.68 -7.49
C ALA A 62 7.06 15.70 -8.64
N GLU A 63 8.03 14.81 -8.87
CA GLU A 63 7.84 13.65 -9.75
C GLU A 63 6.61 12.84 -9.33
N LYS A 64 5.91 12.28 -10.30
CA LYS A 64 4.70 11.49 -10.08
C LYS A 64 5.03 10.00 -10.13
N PRO A 65 4.43 9.18 -9.25
CA PRO A 65 4.57 7.74 -9.38
C PRO A 65 3.98 7.26 -10.71
N ALA A 66 4.70 6.36 -11.38
CA ALA A 66 4.26 5.66 -12.58
C ALA A 66 3.30 4.50 -12.24
N SER A 67 3.47 3.86 -11.08
CA SER A 67 2.62 2.74 -10.66
C SER A 67 2.59 2.56 -9.14
N TYR A 68 1.66 1.70 -8.69
CA TYR A 68 1.45 1.40 -7.28
C TYR A 68 1.31 -0.10 -7.06
N LYS A 69 1.68 -0.56 -5.87
CA LYS A 69 1.50 -1.95 -5.43
C LYS A 69 1.06 -1.99 -3.98
N MET A 70 0.27 -3.01 -3.65
CA MET A 70 -0.04 -3.41 -2.28
C MET A 70 0.33 -4.87 -2.09
N PHE A 71 0.89 -5.18 -0.93
CA PHE A 71 1.17 -6.55 -0.52
C PHE A 71 1.22 -6.67 1.01
N ARG A 72 1.23 -7.90 1.50
CA ARG A 72 1.53 -8.20 2.92
C ARG A 72 2.93 -8.76 3.04
N GLN A 73 3.61 -8.41 4.13
CA GLN A 73 4.93 -8.93 4.45
C GLN A 73 5.03 -9.29 5.93
N ILE A 74 5.75 -10.36 6.23
CA ILE A 74 6.06 -10.75 7.61
C ILE A 74 7.43 -10.19 7.97
N GLY A 75 7.47 -9.36 9.02
CA GLY A 75 8.70 -8.97 9.70
C GLY A 75 9.04 -9.98 10.78
N VAL A 76 10.32 -10.36 10.86
CA VAL A 76 10.83 -11.27 11.90
C VAL A 76 12.09 -10.66 12.48
N ASP A 77 12.09 -10.46 13.80
CA ASP A 77 13.32 -10.13 14.50
C ASP A 77 14.20 -11.39 14.60
N ILE A 78 15.41 -11.33 14.05
CA ILE A 78 16.39 -12.40 14.22
C ILE A 78 17.33 -12.00 15.35
N MET A 79 17.13 -12.59 16.53
CA MET A 79 18.04 -12.45 17.67
C MET A 79 18.87 -13.71 17.82
N ASN A 80 20.20 -13.59 17.71
CA ASN A 80 21.16 -14.69 17.86
C ASN A 80 20.85 -15.93 16.99
N GLY A 81 20.44 -15.70 15.73
CA GLY A 81 20.13 -16.78 14.78
C GLY A 81 18.82 -17.53 15.04
N LYS A 82 18.00 -17.10 16.02
CA LYS A 82 16.65 -17.62 16.24
C LYS A 82 15.62 -16.58 15.78
N ALA A 83 14.60 -17.06 15.07
CA ALA A 83 13.44 -16.25 14.73
C ALA A 83 12.68 -15.90 16.02
N GLY A 84 12.56 -14.60 16.28
CA GLY A 84 11.77 -14.02 17.36
C GLY A 84 10.29 -13.92 17.00
N SER A 85 9.61 -12.92 17.59
CA SER A 85 8.22 -12.64 17.28
C SER A 85 8.04 -12.25 15.81
N GLN A 86 7.00 -12.81 15.19
CA GLN A 86 6.57 -12.43 13.85
C GLN A 86 5.55 -11.31 13.94
N GLU A 87 5.68 -10.33 13.05
CA GLU A 87 4.74 -9.25 12.89
C GLU A 87 4.28 -9.18 11.44
N LEU A 88 2.96 -9.03 11.25
CA LEU A 88 2.38 -8.88 9.93
C LEU A 88 2.24 -7.41 9.58
N TYR A 89 2.66 -7.08 8.36
CA TYR A 89 2.62 -5.73 7.81
C TYR A 89 1.78 -5.72 6.55
N THR A 90 0.94 -4.69 6.40
CA THR A 90 0.47 -4.28 5.09
C THR A 90 1.42 -3.21 4.55
N VAL A 91 1.85 -3.39 3.31
CA VAL A 91 2.79 -2.50 2.63
C VAL A 91 2.12 -1.94 1.38
N ILE A 92 2.23 -0.63 1.19
CA ILE A 92 1.95 0.02 -0.09
C ILE A 92 3.22 0.63 -0.64
N GLU A 93 3.36 0.57 -1.95
CA GLU A 93 4.55 1.02 -2.67
C GLU A 93 4.15 1.88 -3.87
N ALA A 94 4.86 2.99 -4.05
CA ALA A 94 4.80 3.84 -5.23
C ALA A 94 6.12 3.72 -5.98
N PHE A 95 6.05 3.37 -7.26
CA PHE A 95 7.21 3.33 -8.14
C PHE A 95 7.24 4.60 -8.97
N TYR A 96 8.39 5.23 -9.02
CA TYR A 96 8.69 6.32 -9.93
C TYR A 96 9.39 5.73 -11.16
N ASN A 97 10.07 6.53 -11.98
CA ASN A 97 10.90 5.96 -13.06
C ASN A 97 11.85 4.86 -12.52
N GLU A 98 12.36 3.99 -13.39
CA GLU A 98 12.84 2.60 -13.11
C GLU A 98 13.74 2.33 -11.89
N ASN A 99 14.25 3.35 -11.18
CA ASN A 99 15.22 3.20 -10.09
C ASN A 99 14.81 3.86 -8.77
N PHE A 100 13.58 4.37 -8.61
CA PHE A 100 13.17 5.02 -7.35
C PHE A 100 11.81 4.54 -6.87
N GLY A 101 11.72 4.24 -5.57
CA GLY A 101 10.49 3.78 -4.94
C GLY A 101 10.25 4.40 -3.56
N LEU A 102 8.98 4.50 -3.18
CA LEU A 102 8.58 4.82 -1.81
C LEU A 102 7.66 3.73 -1.30
N GLN A 103 8.06 3.09 -0.20
CA GLN A 103 7.22 2.14 0.52
C GLN A 103 6.73 2.75 1.83
N ILE A 104 5.50 2.43 2.18
CA ILE A 104 4.94 2.65 3.51
C ILE A 104 4.51 1.31 4.08
N TRP A 105 5.06 0.98 5.23
CA TRP A 105 4.81 -0.25 5.99
C TRP A 105 3.95 0.09 7.18
N VAL A 106 2.87 -0.65 7.40
CA VAL A 106 1.99 -0.48 8.57
C VAL A 106 1.79 -1.82 9.25
N CYS A 107 2.22 -1.94 10.51
CA CYS A 107 2.00 -3.13 11.32
C CYS A 107 0.50 -3.31 11.56
N GLU A 108 -0.03 -4.49 11.21
CA GLU A 108 -1.47 -4.74 11.29
C GLU A 108 -1.99 -4.80 12.74
N LYS A 109 -1.10 -5.10 13.69
CA LYS A 109 -1.43 -5.22 15.12
C LYS A 109 -1.39 -3.88 15.86
N THR A 110 -0.31 -3.11 15.68
CA THR A 110 -0.06 -1.88 16.46
C THR A 110 -0.42 -0.60 15.71
N GLY A 111 -0.52 -0.68 14.38
CA GLY A 111 -0.64 0.50 13.52
C GLY A 111 0.61 1.38 13.51
N HIS A 112 1.74 0.90 14.03
CA HIS A 112 3.04 1.55 13.82
C HIS A 112 3.39 1.52 12.34
N SER A 113 4.10 2.56 11.88
CA SER A 113 4.39 2.74 10.47
C SER A 113 5.83 3.16 10.21
N TRP A 114 6.35 2.72 9.07
CA TRP A 114 7.68 3.08 8.57
C TRP A 114 7.58 3.50 7.10
N SER A 115 8.41 4.46 6.72
CA SER A 115 8.59 4.84 5.33
C SER A 115 9.98 4.45 4.88
N LEU A 116 10.08 3.81 3.72
CA LEU A 116 11.35 3.40 3.13
C LEU A 116 11.46 3.99 1.73
N ILE A 117 12.57 4.68 1.47
CA ILE A 117 12.96 5.14 0.15
C ILE A 117 13.84 4.05 -0.47
N LEU A 118 13.51 3.64 -1.69
CA LEU A 118 14.22 2.64 -2.48
C LEU A 118 15.02 3.28 -3.60
#